data_AF-A0A9P5VTN5-F1
#
_entry.id   AF-A0A9P5VTN5-F1
#
_cell.length_a   1.000
_cell.length_b   1.000
_cell.length_c   1.000
_cell.angle_alpha   90.00
_cell.angle_beta   90.00
_cell.angle_gamma   90.00
#
_symmetry.space_group_name_H-M   'P 1'
#
loop_
_entity.id
_entity.type
_entity.pdbx_description
1 polymer ?
#
loop_
_entity_poly.entity_id
_entity_poly.type
_entity_poly.pdbx_seq_one_letter_code
_entity_poly.pdbx_strand_id
1 'polypeptide(L)'
;MTRQHGTDDYFQEFRVLPASFLSPVSDNTIFISSKFDKKSGERVVLWKDIQKGIKNADHVKDGEKLVSFMTDDDLEELIPQRIQYHPGVVLGVIVTDREQASHATPNTSILSRASFQASTQGQTNAVSNDLAHQRNRGSADIASFVQHLSNLSVATADAVDRGLAMQSAILDNEEQRLWRRDTSMEDIKISPVDDYINERLRRMGTAGIQEGDLFQVHTLRLLQMFDKRQQTLNRQVLLENRVQALMTQNYELHEYPIPRLFIVLPKPKRHKDKFIHPLKKQFRLYFLCECGEHTTGAGRGNMPNRIHLAKHEGYDLDPLVKARGVHSLRISLQWDVTLDDL
;
A
#
# COMPACT_ATOMS: atom_id res chain seq x y z
N MET A 1 -42.30 -17.81 39.54
CA MET A 1 -40.98 -18.24 39.04
C MET A 1 -40.37 -17.08 38.25
N THR A 2 -39.68 -16.19 38.95
CA THR A 2 -38.92 -15.07 38.36
C THR A 2 -37.68 -15.65 37.69
N ARG A 3 -37.67 -15.68 36.36
CA ARG A 3 -36.46 -15.99 35.58
C ARG A 3 -35.41 -14.95 35.98
N GLN A 4 -34.34 -15.40 36.63
CA GLN A 4 -33.11 -14.63 36.72
C GLN A 4 -32.65 -14.41 35.28
N HIS A 5 -32.84 -13.20 34.76
CA HIS A 5 -32.14 -12.79 33.54
C HIS A 5 -30.66 -12.79 33.88
N GLY A 6 -29.93 -13.75 33.32
CA GLY A 6 -28.49 -13.64 33.23
C GLY A 6 -28.19 -12.29 32.60
N THR A 7 -27.42 -11.47 33.31
CA THR A 7 -26.87 -10.26 32.74
C THR A 7 -25.86 -10.71 31.71
N ASP A 8 -26.32 -10.91 30.48
CA ASP A 8 -25.44 -11.06 29.33
C ASP A 8 -24.66 -9.75 29.26
N ASP A 9 -23.43 -9.76 29.76
CA ASP A 9 -22.54 -8.63 29.68
C ASP A 9 -21.99 -8.59 28.25
N TYR A 10 -22.38 -7.56 27.51
CA TYR A 10 -21.95 -7.35 26.13
C TYR A 10 -20.73 -6.45 26.14
N PHE A 11 -19.62 -6.94 25.58
CA PHE A 11 -18.37 -6.19 25.47
C PHE A 11 -18.05 -5.87 24.00
N GLN A 12 -17.47 -4.70 23.79
CA GLN A 12 -16.86 -4.28 22.53
C GLN A 12 -15.35 -4.47 22.63
N GLU A 13 -14.77 -5.14 21.66
CA GLU A 13 -13.33 -5.32 21.55
C GLU A 13 -12.69 -4.16 20.77
N PHE A 14 -11.58 -3.64 21.31
CA PHE A 14 -10.81 -2.57 20.72
C PHE A 14 -9.33 -2.96 20.59
N ARG A 15 -8.70 -2.54 19.49
CA ARG A 15 -7.26 -2.65 19.26
C ARG A 15 -6.66 -1.25 19.18
N VAL A 16 -5.54 -1.02 19.87
CA VAL A 16 -4.83 0.26 19.82
C VAL A 16 -3.99 0.35 18.55
N LEU A 17 -4.10 1.48 17.84
CA LEU A 17 -3.41 1.74 16.59
C LEU A 17 -2.64 3.07 16.69
N PRO A 18 -1.39 3.15 16.21
CA PRO A 18 -0.65 4.40 16.21
C PRO A 18 -1.17 5.31 15.10
N ALA A 19 -1.10 6.62 15.32
CA ALA A 19 -1.44 7.62 14.31
C ALA A 19 -0.61 7.50 13.02
N SER A 20 0.61 6.95 13.11
CA SER A 20 1.53 6.81 11.97
C SER A 20 1.18 5.68 11.00
N PHE A 21 0.13 4.89 11.22
CA PHE A 21 -0.29 3.74 10.37
C PHE A 21 0.77 2.64 10.14
N LEU A 22 1.98 2.81 10.68
CA LEU A 22 3.09 1.87 10.60
C LEU A 22 2.92 0.83 11.70
N SER A 23 2.16 -0.22 11.39
CA SER A 23 1.92 -1.41 12.22
C SER A 23 1.19 -1.16 13.55
N PRO A 24 0.39 -2.12 14.05
CA PRO A 24 -0.20 -2.01 15.37
C PRO A 24 0.91 -1.96 16.44
N VAL A 25 0.80 -1.02 17.39
CA VAL A 25 1.79 -0.86 18.50
C VAL A 25 1.82 -2.11 19.38
N SER A 26 0.70 -2.84 19.46
CA SER A 26 0.60 -4.11 20.16
C SER A 26 -0.59 -4.91 19.66
N ASP A 27 -0.51 -6.24 19.70
CA ASP A 27 -1.66 -7.14 19.49
C ASP A 27 -2.64 -7.18 20.66
N ASN A 28 -2.39 -6.38 21.71
CA ASN A 28 -3.27 -6.33 22.87
C ASN A 28 -4.62 -5.70 22.50
N THR A 29 -5.69 -6.44 22.74
CA THR A 29 -7.05 -5.95 22.65
C THR A 29 -7.62 -5.64 24.03
N ILE A 30 -8.54 -4.68 24.09
CA ILE A 30 -9.21 -4.22 25.32
C ILE A 30 -10.70 -4.40 25.13
N PHE A 31 -11.37 -4.93 26.15
CA PHE A 31 -12.81 -5.14 26.17
C PHE A 31 -13.49 -4.07 27.01
N ILE A 32 -14.45 -3.34 26.43
CA ILE A 32 -15.21 -2.30 27.12
C ILE A 32 -16.68 -2.68 27.10
N SER A 33 -17.32 -2.64 28.27
CA SER A 33 -18.74 -2.98 28.42
C SER A 33 -19.63 -1.99 27.67
N SER A 34 -20.54 -2.51 26.86
CA SER A 34 -21.59 -1.73 26.19
C SER A 34 -22.76 -1.47 27.14
N LYS A 35 -23.42 -0.33 26.97
CA LYS A 35 -24.59 0.10 27.75
C LYS A 35 -25.80 0.18 26.84
N PHE A 36 -26.98 -0.09 27.36
CA PHE A 36 -28.23 0.09 26.63
C PHE A 36 -28.67 1.56 26.75
N ASP A 37 -28.70 2.28 25.63
CA ASP A 37 -29.23 3.64 25.57
C ASP A 37 -30.75 3.59 25.43
N LYS A 38 -31.45 4.06 26.47
CA LYS A 38 -32.92 4.03 26.51
C LYS A 38 -33.57 4.94 25.46
N LYS A 39 -32.85 5.98 24.98
CA LYS A 39 -33.40 6.92 24.01
C LYS A 39 -33.38 6.35 22.60
N SER A 40 -32.24 5.82 22.16
CA SER A 40 -32.11 5.19 20.83
C SER A 40 -32.67 3.77 20.79
N GLY A 41 -32.76 3.10 21.94
CA GLY A 41 -33.10 1.68 22.00
C GLY A 41 -31.96 0.76 21.56
N GLU A 42 -30.74 1.29 21.43
CA GLU A 42 -29.56 0.58 20.94
C GLU A 42 -28.50 0.39 22.02
N ARG A 43 -27.58 -0.54 21.78
CA ARG A 43 -26.37 -0.68 22.62
C ARG A 43 -25.28 0.27 22.12
N VAL A 44 -24.61 0.91 23.06
CA VAL A 44 -23.62 1.96 22.80
C VAL A 44 -22.39 1.75 23.67
N VAL A 45 -21.25 2.25 23.21
CA VAL A 45 -20.02 2.36 24.01
C VAL A 45 -19.74 3.84 24.24
N LEU A 46 -19.59 4.24 25.51
CA LEU A 46 -19.32 5.64 25.85
C LEU A 46 -17.87 5.98 25.52
N TRP A 47 -17.65 7.13 24.88
CA TRP A 47 -16.31 7.60 24.52
C TRP A 47 -15.40 7.76 25.73
N LYS A 48 -15.96 8.24 26.85
CA LYS A 48 -15.23 8.38 28.12
C LYS A 48 -14.70 7.04 28.67
N ASP A 49 -15.42 5.94 28.44
CA ASP A 49 -14.98 4.61 28.87
C ASP A 49 -13.82 4.12 27.98
N ILE A 50 -13.84 4.44 26.67
CA ILE A 50 -12.73 4.21 25.74
C ILE A 50 -11.48 4.99 26.17
N GLN A 51 -11.60 6.29 26.41
CA GLN A 51 -10.49 7.14 26.85
C GLN A 51 -9.90 6.71 28.21
N LYS A 52 -10.71 6.09 29.07
CA LYS A 52 -10.24 5.55 30.36
C LYS A 52 -9.38 4.29 30.17
N GLY A 53 -9.74 3.42 29.22
CA GLY A 53 -8.99 2.21 28.89
C GLY A 53 -7.77 2.49 28.00
N ILE A 54 -7.87 3.47 27.12
CA ILE A 54 -6.87 3.83 26.11
C ILE A 54 -6.58 5.32 26.24
N LYS A 55 -5.48 5.64 26.92
CA LYS A 55 -5.03 7.03 27.07
C LYS A 55 -4.74 7.65 25.70
N ASN A 56 -5.06 8.92 25.55
CA ASN A 56 -4.86 9.69 24.32
C ASN A 56 -5.58 9.12 23.09
N ALA A 57 -6.66 8.34 23.31
CA ALA A 57 -7.58 7.96 22.25
C ALA A 57 -8.17 9.22 21.59
N ASP A 58 -8.02 9.29 20.28
CA ASP A 58 -8.42 10.43 19.45
C ASP A 58 -9.68 10.09 18.64
N HIS A 59 -9.66 8.99 17.89
CA HIS A 59 -10.81 8.52 17.11
C HIS A 59 -10.85 7.00 16.95
N VAL A 60 -11.98 6.47 16.49
CA VAL A 60 -12.23 5.03 16.30
C VAL A 60 -12.44 4.74 14.82
N LYS A 61 -11.94 3.59 14.36
CA LYS A 61 -12.14 3.09 12.99
C LYS A 61 -12.53 1.61 12.95
N ASP A 62 -13.25 1.25 11.91
CA ASP A 62 -13.56 -0.13 11.52
C ASP A 62 -12.85 -0.41 10.18
N GLY A 63 -11.70 -1.11 10.26
CA GLY A 63 -10.79 -1.27 9.14
C GLY A 63 -10.24 0.06 8.61
N GLU A 64 -10.73 0.49 7.46
CA GLU A 64 -10.37 1.76 6.80
C GLU A 64 -11.42 2.87 7.03
N LYS A 65 -12.57 2.55 7.63
CA LYS A 65 -13.68 3.50 7.81
C LYS A 65 -13.63 4.14 9.19
N LEU A 66 -13.77 5.46 9.26
CA LEU A 66 -13.94 6.17 10.53
C LEU A 66 -15.31 5.82 11.14
N VAL A 67 -15.34 5.51 12.43
CA VAL A 67 -16.59 5.30 13.18
C VAL A 67 -17.00 6.64 13.76
N SER A 68 -18.08 7.20 13.21
CA SER A 68 -18.65 8.47 13.67
C SER A 68 -19.31 8.33 15.05
N PHE A 69 -19.32 9.41 15.82
CA PHE A 69 -20.17 9.51 17.01
C PHE A 69 -21.65 9.50 16.61
N MET A 70 -22.50 8.96 17.48
CA MET A 70 -23.94 8.99 17.27
C MET A 70 -24.45 10.44 17.36
N THR A 71 -25.29 10.82 16.40
CA THR A 71 -25.97 12.12 16.35
C THR A 71 -27.45 11.97 16.63
N ASP A 72 -28.12 13.07 17.00
CA ASP A 72 -29.57 13.14 17.05
C ASP A 72 -30.21 13.47 15.68
N ASP A 73 -31.52 13.71 15.69
CA ASP A 73 -32.31 14.08 14.51
C ASP A 73 -31.89 15.44 13.92
N ASP A 74 -31.23 16.29 14.72
CA ASP A 74 -30.71 17.60 14.31
C ASP A 74 -29.26 17.51 13.79
N LEU A 75 -28.71 16.29 13.68
CA LEU A 75 -27.32 15.99 13.31
C LEU A 75 -26.27 16.51 14.30
N GLU A 76 -26.67 16.83 15.53
CA GLU A 76 -25.77 17.23 16.58
C GLU A 76 -25.24 15.99 17.32
N GLU A 77 -23.96 16.01 17.69
CA GLU A 77 -23.36 14.89 18.42
C GLU A 77 -24.02 14.72 19.80
N LEU A 78 -24.44 13.49 20.10
CA LEU A 78 -25.08 13.20 21.37
C LEU A 78 -24.12 13.40 22.54
N ILE A 79 -24.56 14.11 23.58
CA ILE A 79 -23.82 14.27 24.84
C ILE A 79 -24.41 13.31 25.91
N PRO A 80 -23.61 12.44 26.55
CA PRO A 80 -22.17 12.23 26.35
C PRO A 80 -21.86 11.49 25.03
N GLN A 81 -20.73 11.83 24.42
CA GLN A 81 -20.25 11.19 23.18
C GLN A 81 -20.20 9.68 23.32
N ARG A 82 -20.71 9.00 22.30
CA ARG A 82 -20.86 7.55 22.25
C ARG A 82 -20.89 7.06 20.81
N ILE A 83 -20.43 5.83 20.63
CA ILE A 83 -20.47 5.12 19.36
C ILE A 83 -21.43 3.93 19.47
N GLN A 84 -21.95 3.50 18.33
CA GLN A 84 -22.80 2.31 18.25
C GLN A 84 -21.99 1.05 18.62
N TYR A 85 -22.64 0.04 19.20
CA TYR A 85 -22.02 -1.26 19.48
C TYR A 85 -21.92 -2.12 18.21
N HIS A 86 -20.74 -2.69 17.94
CA HIS A 86 -20.46 -3.54 16.78
C HIS A 86 -20.11 -4.98 17.22
N PRO A 87 -21.12 -5.87 17.35
CA PRO A 87 -20.90 -7.23 17.85
C PRO A 87 -19.98 -8.04 16.94
N GLY A 88 -18.94 -8.65 17.53
CA GLY A 88 -17.98 -9.51 16.84
C GLY A 88 -16.95 -8.77 15.96
N VAL A 89 -16.94 -7.43 15.99
CA VAL A 89 -15.98 -6.60 15.27
C VAL A 89 -14.92 -6.07 16.24
N VAL A 90 -13.66 -6.09 15.83
CA VAL A 90 -12.56 -5.46 16.58
C VAL A 90 -12.34 -4.05 16.03
N LEU A 91 -12.69 -3.04 16.82
CA LEU A 91 -12.55 -1.65 16.40
C LEU A 91 -11.12 -1.14 16.68
N GLY A 92 -10.55 -0.40 15.73
CA GLY A 92 -9.25 0.25 15.89
C GLY A 92 -9.39 1.60 16.58
N VAL A 93 -8.65 1.84 17.66
CA VAL A 93 -8.59 3.15 18.34
C VAL A 93 -7.27 3.81 18.00
N ILE A 94 -7.33 4.97 17.36
CA ILE A 94 -6.15 5.73 16.97
C ILE A 94 -5.73 6.59 18.17
N VAL A 95 -4.45 6.48 18.53
CA VAL A 95 -3.84 7.22 19.64
C VAL A 95 -2.88 8.25 19.08
N THR A 96 -3.04 9.49 19.51
CA THR A 96 -2.12 10.58 19.16
C THR A 96 -1.13 10.83 20.29
N ASP A 97 0.17 10.78 20.00
CA ASP A 97 1.23 11.13 20.95
C ASP A 97 1.27 12.65 21.17
N ARG A 98 0.34 13.17 21.97
CA ARG A 98 0.25 14.61 22.23
C ARG A 98 1.25 15.08 23.30
N GLU A 99 1.87 14.15 24.03
CA GLU A 99 2.79 14.48 25.14
C GLU A 99 4.16 15.03 24.69
N GLN A 100 4.52 14.95 23.40
CA GLN A 100 5.79 15.53 22.91
C GLN A 100 5.68 16.97 22.41
N ALA A 101 4.46 17.53 22.27
CA ALA A 101 4.28 18.84 21.64
C ALA A 101 4.46 20.05 22.59
N SER A 102 4.59 19.86 23.90
CA SER A 102 4.63 20.97 24.88
C SER A 102 6.03 21.43 25.31
N HIS A 103 7.12 20.91 24.71
CA HIS A 103 8.50 21.30 25.07
C HIS A 103 9.38 21.86 23.95
N ALA A 104 8.86 22.04 22.74
CA ALA A 104 9.61 22.73 21.68
C ALA A 104 9.29 24.23 21.65
N THR A 105 10.09 25.02 22.37
CA THR A 105 10.23 26.45 22.08
C THR A 105 10.95 26.61 20.73
N PRO A 106 10.45 27.43 19.79
CA PRO A 106 11.10 27.62 18.50
C PRO A 106 12.29 28.55 18.66
N ASN A 107 13.49 28.00 18.89
CA ASN A 107 14.72 28.71 18.64
C ASN A 107 15.04 28.62 17.14
N THR A 108 14.63 29.65 16.41
CA THR A 108 15.13 29.95 15.06
C THR A 108 16.62 30.29 15.13
N SER A 109 17.47 29.33 14.76
CA SER A 109 18.85 29.60 14.33
C SER A 109 19.03 29.11 12.89
N ILE A 110 19.13 30.12 12.03
CA ILE A 110 19.58 30.09 10.63
C ILE A 110 21.05 29.67 10.60
N LEU A 111 21.40 28.63 9.83
CA LEU A 111 22.73 28.27 9.30
C LEU A 111 22.49 27.04 8.39
N SER A 112 23.11 26.78 7.26
CA SER A 112 23.91 27.53 6.29
C SER A 112 24.10 26.58 5.12
N ARG A 113 23.94 27.11 3.91
CA ARG A 113 24.09 26.40 2.65
C ARG A 113 25.58 26.15 2.37
N ALA A 114 26.05 24.91 2.50
CA ALA A 114 27.37 24.51 2.02
C ALA A 114 27.25 23.99 0.58
N SER A 115 27.71 24.81 -0.36
CA SER A 115 27.92 24.48 -1.77
C SER A 115 29.23 23.70 -1.93
N PHE A 116 29.15 22.49 -2.48
CA PHE A 116 30.30 21.73 -2.95
C PHE A 116 30.80 22.29 -4.29
N GLN A 117 32.00 22.87 -4.30
CA GLN A 117 32.80 23.07 -5.50
C GLN A 117 33.89 22.00 -5.53
N ALA A 118 33.87 21.14 -6.54
CA ALA A 118 34.95 20.21 -6.83
C ALA A 118 35.94 20.90 -7.79
N SER A 119 37.13 21.20 -7.29
CA SER A 119 38.31 21.56 -8.06
C SER A 119 39.38 20.49 -7.83
N THR A 120 39.73 19.77 -8.90
CA THR A 120 40.86 18.84 -8.92
C THR A 120 41.75 19.14 -10.13
N GLN A 121 42.73 20.01 -9.90
CA GLN A 121 44.08 19.94 -10.48
C GLN A 121 44.97 19.61 -9.28
N GLY A 122 45.85 18.61 -9.25
CA GLY A 122 46.77 18.12 -10.26
C GLY A 122 48.09 17.92 -9.50
N GLN A 123 48.58 16.69 -9.39
CA GLN A 123 49.96 16.42 -8.98
C GLN A 123 50.43 15.11 -9.61
N THR A 124 51.30 15.27 -10.58
CA THR A 124 52.14 14.24 -11.19
C THR A 124 53.20 13.81 -10.18
N ASN A 125 53.50 12.50 -10.09
CA ASN A 125 54.88 12.04 -10.03
C ASN A 125 55.02 10.57 -10.45
N ALA A 126 56.10 10.37 -11.20
CA ALA A 126 56.61 9.19 -11.87
C ALA A 126 56.69 7.89 -11.06
N VAL A 127 56.38 6.77 -11.71
CA VAL A 127 57.23 5.56 -11.71
C VAL A 127 57.17 4.91 -13.10
N SER A 128 58.35 4.63 -13.64
CA SER A 128 58.62 4.08 -14.97
C SER A 128 58.37 2.57 -15.09
N ASN A 129 58.14 2.18 -16.35
CA ASN A 129 58.58 0.94 -17.04
C ASN A 129 58.35 -0.41 -16.36
N ASP A 130 57.41 -1.20 -16.89
CA ASP A 130 57.77 -2.41 -17.65
C ASP A 130 56.57 -3.03 -18.38
N LEU A 131 56.83 -3.87 -19.39
CA LEU A 131 55.88 -4.62 -20.25
C LEU A 131 55.32 -3.89 -21.49
N ALA A 132 56.22 -3.59 -22.42
CA ALA A 132 55.90 -3.45 -23.84
C ALA A 132 56.18 -4.77 -24.58
N HIS A 133 55.25 -5.73 -24.57
CA HIS A 133 55.18 -6.82 -25.57
C HIS A 133 53.78 -7.49 -25.54
N GLN A 134 52.79 -6.86 -26.19
CA GLN A 134 51.60 -7.52 -26.79
C GLN A 134 50.57 -6.49 -27.27
N ARG A 135 50.90 -5.68 -28.29
CA ARG A 135 49.90 -4.87 -28.99
C ARG A 135 50.21 -4.83 -30.47
N ASN A 136 49.66 -5.79 -31.23
CA ASN A 136 49.40 -5.57 -32.65
C ASN A 136 48.42 -6.56 -33.32
N ARG A 137 47.47 -7.17 -32.59
CA ARG A 137 46.48 -8.08 -33.22
C ARG A 137 45.02 -7.94 -32.77
N GLY A 138 44.59 -6.82 -32.20
CA GLY A 138 43.21 -6.68 -31.69
C GLY A 138 42.50 -5.35 -31.90
N SER A 139 43.00 -4.47 -32.78
CA SER A 139 42.42 -3.12 -32.92
C SER A 139 41.13 -3.06 -33.75
N ALA A 140 40.87 -4.03 -34.63
CA ALA A 140 39.65 -4.07 -35.44
C ALA A 140 38.43 -4.58 -34.63
N ASP A 141 38.64 -5.50 -33.68
CA ASP A 141 37.54 -6.09 -32.91
C ASP A 141 37.01 -5.15 -31.82
N ILE A 142 37.86 -4.35 -31.19
CA ILE A 142 37.43 -3.40 -30.14
C ILE A 142 36.56 -2.29 -30.74
N ALA A 143 36.91 -1.79 -31.94
CA ALA A 143 36.09 -0.79 -32.62
C ALA A 143 34.71 -1.36 -33.00
N SER A 144 34.65 -2.61 -33.49
CA SER A 144 33.37 -3.27 -33.81
C SER A 144 32.51 -3.51 -32.57
N PHE A 145 33.14 -3.84 -31.44
CA PHE A 145 32.45 -4.10 -30.18
C PHE A 145 31.91 -2.81 -29.55
N VAL A 146 32.68 -1.72 -29.58
CA VAL A 146 32.20 -0.39 -29.13
C VAL A 146 31.05 0.09 -30.01
N GLN A 147 31.13 -0.09 -31.33
CA GLN A 147 30.03 0.22 -32.25
C GLN A 147 28.76 -0.62 -31.93
N HIS A 148 28.92 -1.90 -31.62
CA HIS A 148 27.81 -2.78 -31.26
C HIS A 148 27.18 -2.39 -29.91
N LEU A 149 27.97 -1.96 -28.92
CA LEU A 149 27.46 -1.48 -27.64
C LEU A 149 26.71 -0.14 -27.78
N SER A 150 27.19 0.77 -28.63
CA SER A 150 26.46 2.01 -28.93
C SER A 150 25.13 1.73 -29.62
N ASN A 151 25.09 0.78 -30.57
CA ASN A 151 23.84 0.39 -31.23
C ASN A 151 22.86 -0.32 -30.27
N LEU A 152 23.37 -1.10 -29.32
CA LEU A 152 22.55 -1.76 -28.31
C LEU A 152 21.97 -0.74 -27.31
N SER A 153 22.76 0.27 -26.90
CA SER A 153 22.32 1.36 -26.03
C SER A 153 21.19 2.19 -26.65
N VAL A 154 21.30 2.51 -27.93
CA VAL A 154 20.25 3.23 -28.68
C VAL A 154 18.99 2.37 -28.79
N ALA A 155 19.13 1.07 -29.13
CA ALA A 155 17.99 0.16 -29.20
C ALA A 155 17.28 -0.04 -27.84
N THR A 156 18.02 -0.01 -26.73
CA THR A 156 17.45 -0.08 -25.38
C THR A 156 16.74 1.21 -24.96
N ALA A 157 17.28 2.39 -25.31
CA ALA A 157 16.62 3.67 -25.03
C ALA A 157 15.28 3.76 -25.77
N ASP A 158 15.28 3.38 -27.05
CA ASP A 158 14.09 3.33 -27.90
C ASP A 158 13.01 2.35 -27.38
N ALA A 159 13.44 1.22 -26.81
CA ALA A 159 12.53 0.24 -26.21
C ALA A 159 11.94 0.73 -24.89
N VAL A 160 12.72 1.46 -24.08
CA VAL A 160 12.26 2.07 -22.82
C VAL A 160 11.27 3.20 -23.08
N ASP A 161 11.55 4.08 -24.05
CA ASP A 161 10.62 5.17 -24.43
C ASP A 161 9.31 4.62 -24.99
N ARG A 162 9.36 3.56 -25.81
CA ARG A 162 8.14 2.86 -26.26
C ARG A 162 7.38 2.19 -25.12
N GLY A 163 8.09 1.64 -24.12
CA GLY A 163 7.50 1.06 -22.93
C GLY A 163 6.79 2.09 -22.05
N LEU A 164 7.41 3.25 -21.84
CA LEU A 164 6.85 4.37 -21.09
C LEU A 164 5.65 5.00 -21.81
N ALA A 165 5.74 5.19 -23.13
CA ALA A 165 4.61 5.66 -23.94
C ALA A 165 3.42 4.69 -23.89
N MET A 166 3.69 3.37 -23.92
CA MET A 166 2.65 2.36 -23.79
C MET A 166 2.02 2.35 -22.39
N GLN A 167 2.80 2.51 -21.33
CA GLN A 167 2.26 2.65 -19.96
C GLN A 167 1.42 3.92 -19.80
N SER A 168 1.88 5.05 -20.34
CA SER A 168 1.12 6.30 -20.35
C SER A 168 -0.22 6.11 -21.06
N ALA A 169 -0.22 5.47 -22.24
CA ALA A 169 -1.45 5.20 -22.99
C ALA A 169 -2.40 4.23 -22.27
N ILE A 170 -1.87 3.27 -21.49
CA ILE A 170 -2.68 2.36 -20.66
C ILE A 170 -3.32 3.13 -19.50
N LEU A 171 -2.58 4.02 -18.85
CA LEU A 171 -3.09 4.87 -17.77
C LEU A 171 -4.15 5.85 -18.28
N ASP A 172 -3.92 6.51 -19.42
CA ASP A 172 -4.90 7.41 -20.04
C ASP A 172 -6.19 6.67 -20.44
N ASN A 173 -6.06 5.41 -20.90
CA ASN A 173 -7.21 4.57 -21.24
C ASN A 173 -7.96 4.07 -19.99
N GLU A 174 -7.25 3.69 -18.93
CA GLU A 174 -7.85 3.39 -17.62
C GLU A 174 -8.57 4.62 -17.04
N GLU A 175 -7.96 5.80 -17.13
CA GLU A 175 -8.58 7.05 -16.68
C GLU A 175 -9.84 7.36 -17.48
N GLN A 176 -9.79 7.26 -18.81
CA GLN A 176 -10.98 7.39 -19.66
C GLN A 176 -12.04 6.31 -19.39
N ARG A 177 -11.65 5.08 -19.00
CA ARG A 177 -12.58 4.02 -18.63
C ARG A 177 -13.20 4.26 -17.26
N LEU A 178 -12.45 4.83 -16.31
CA LEU A 178 -12.95 5.23 -15.00
C LEU A 178 -13.90 6.41 -15.12
N TRP A 179 -13.55 7.44 -15.90
CA TRP A 179 -14.48 8.52 -16.23
C TRP A 179 -15.72 7.99 -16.92
N ARG A 180 -15.60 7.09 -17.91
CA ARG A 180 -16.78 6.47 -18.55
C ARG A 180 -17.59 5.61 -17.58
N ARG A 181 -16.98 4.94 -16.61
CA ARG A 181 -17.69 4.18 -15.56
C ARG A 181 -18.40 5.09 -14.57
N ASP A 182 -17.76 6.17 -14.14
CA ASP A 182 -18.37 7.18 -13.25
C ASP A 182 -19.48 7.95 -13.98
N THR A 183 -19.43 8.06 -15.32
CA THR A 183 -20.52 8.63 -16.13
C THR A 183 -21.60 7.59 -16.51
N SER A 184 -21.29 6.28 -16.45
CA SER A 184 -22.20 5.18 -16.84
C SER A 184 -22.85 4.47 -15.63
N MET A 185 -22.37 4.70 -14.40
CA MET A 185 -23.13 4.42 -13.19
C MET A 185 -24.03 5.61 -12.88
N GLU A 186 -25.03 5.85 -13.72
CA GLU A 186 -26.18 6.71 -13.42
C GLU A 186 -27.13 6.08 -12.36
N ASP A 187 -26.59 5.30 -11.42
CA ASP A 187 -27.11 5.22 -10.05
C ASP A 187 -26.25 6.10 -9.14
N ILE A 188 -25.84 7.28 -9.62
CA ILE A 188 -25.62 8.41 -8.72
C ILE A 188 -26.96 8.59 -8.04
N LYS A 189 -27.11 8.02 -6.83
CA LYS A 189 -28.14 8.44 -5.89
C LYS A 189 -28.07 9.95 -5.91
N ILE A 190 -29.04 10.58 -6.59
CA ILE A 190 -29.13 12.02 -6.68
C ILE A 190 -28.99 12.48 -5.23
N SER A 191 -27.95 13.28 -4.97
CA SER A 191 -27.69 13.70 -3.60
C SER A 191 -29.01 14.25 -3.07
N PRO A 192 -29.46 13.91 -1.85
CA PRO A 192 -30.71 14.42 -1.30
C PRO A 192 -30.83 15.96 -1.43
N VAL A 193 -29.67 16.64 -1.50
CA VAL A 193 -29.53 18.08 -1.76
C VAL A 193 -29.87 18.47 -3.20
N ASP A 194 -29.46 17.69 -4.21
CA ASP A 194 -29.80 17.93 -5.63
C ASP A 194 -31.29 17.77 -5.88
N ASP A 195 -31.93 16.75 -5.27
CA ASP A 195 -33.38 16.57 -5.33
C ASP A 195 -34.11 17.75 -4.67
N TYR A 196 -33.63 18.21 -3.51
CA TYR A 196 -34.18 19.37 -2.83
C TYR A 196 -34.05 20.67 -3.63
N ILE A 197 -32.88 20.92 -4.24
CA ILE A 197 -32.64 22.11 -5.09
C ILE A 197 -33.56 22.07 -6.33
N ASN A 198 -33.68 20.91 -6.99
CA ASN A 198 -34.53 20.73 -8.16
C ASN A 198 -36.02 20.88 -7.84
N GLU A 199 -36.46 20.34 -6.71
CA GLU A 199 -37.83 20.50 -6.22
C GLU A 199 -38.14 21.96 -5.86
N ARG A 200 -37.20 22.67 -5.23
CA ARG A 200 -37.38 24.09 -4.92
C ARG A 200 -37.41 24.96 -6.18
N LEU A 201 -36.56 24.68 -7.16
CA LEU A 201 -36.60 25.30 -8.48
C LEU A 201 -37.95 25.08 -9.19
N ARG A 202 -38.51 23.87 -9.11
CA ARG A 202 -39.85 23.58 -9.67
C ARG A 202 -40.95 24.39 -9.01
N ARG A 203 -40.92 24.55 -7.68
CA ARG A 203 -41.91 25.35 -6.94
C ARG A 203 -41.86 26.84 -7.32
N MET A 204 -40.65 27.40 -7.46
CA MET A 204 -40.45 28.78 -7.91
C MET A 204 -40.93 29.06 -9.35
N GLY A 205 -41.01 28.04 -10.21
CA GLY A 205 -41.55 28.21 -11.56
C GLY A 205 -43.08 28.42 -11.59
N THR A 206 -43.78 28.04 -10.52
CA THR A 206 -45.27 28.09 -10.45
C THR A 206 -45.80 29.23 -9.59
N ALA A 207 -45.03 29.69 -8.60
CA ALA A 207 -45.37 30.83 -7.73
C ALA A 207 -44.34 31.93 -8.00
N GLY A 208 -44.79 33.14 -8.36
CA GLY A 208 -43.91 34.24 -8.76
C GLY A 208 -42.68 34.40 -7.85
N ILE A 209 -41.50 34.51 -8.49
CA ILE A 209 -40.19 34.44 -7.83
C ILE A 209 -40.01 35.65 -6.91
N GLN A 210 -39.89 35.41 -5.60
CA GLN A 210 -39.37 36.41 -4.68
C GLN A 210 -37.83 36.39 -4.71
N GLU A 211 -37.21 37.57 -4.70
CA GLU A 211 -35.76 37.76 -4.84
C GLU A 211 -34.94 36.97 -3.79
N GLY A 212 -35.51 36.75 -2.59
CA GLY A 212 -34.89 35.98 -1.51
C GLY A 212 -34.72 34.48 -1.80
N ASP A 213 -35.62 33.87 -2.57
CA ASP A 213 -35.56 32.43 -2.85
C ASP A 213 -34.44 32.10 -3.84
N LEU A 214 -34.20 32.97 -4.82
CA LEU A 214 -33.11 32.81 -5.79
C LEU A 214 -31.74 32.90 -5.12
N PHE A 215 -31.57 33.81 -4.16
CA PHE A 215 -30.34 33.93 -3.38
C PHE A 215 -30.05 32.66 -2.56
N GLN A 216 -31.09 32.05 -1.97
CA GLN A 216 -30.93 30.82 -1.19
C GLN A 216 -30.52 29.63 -2.07
N VAL A 217 -31.14 29.47 -3.26
CA VAL A 217 -30.76 28.43 -4.23
C VAL A 217 -29.32 28.62 -4.71
N HIS A 218 -28.90 29.87 -4.98
CA HIS A 218 -27.52 30.16 -5.37
C HIS A 218 -26.52 29.79 -4.28
N THR A 219 -26.84 30.10 -3.03
CA THR A 219 -25.97 29.81 -1.88
C THR A 219 -25.79 28.30 -1.67
N LEU A 220 -26.89 27.53 -1.77
CA LEU A 220 -26.81 26.06 -1.70
C LEU A 220 -25.96 25.46 -2.81
N ARG A 221 -26.06 26.01 -4.03
CA ARG A 221 -25.25 25.55 -5.16
C ARG A 221 -23.76 25.81 -4.96
N LEU A 222 -23.39 26.96 -4.38
CA LEU A 222 -22.00 27.27 -4.03
C LEU A 222 -21.45 26.30 -2.99
N LEU A 223 -22.22 26.00 -1.93
CA LEU A 223 -21.80 25.05 -0.90
C LEU A 223 -21.58 23.66 -1.46
N GLN A 224 -22.48 23.20 -2.34
CA GLN A 224 -22.35 21.90 -2.98
C GLN A 224 -21.12 21.84 -3.90
N MET A 225 -20.84 22.90 -4.65
CA MET A 225 -19.62 22.98 -5.45
C MET A 225 -18.36 22.93 -4.58
N PHE A 226 -18.38 23.57 -3.43
CA PHE A 226 -17.26 23.53 -2.48
C PHE A 226 -17.03 22.12 -1.93
N ASP A 227 -18.09 21.43 -1.52
CA ASP A 227 -18.00 20.05 -1.02
C ASP A 227 -17.47 19.09 -2.10
N LYS A 228 -18.01 19.16 -3.32
CA LYS A 228 -17.52 18.37 -4.47
C LYS A 228 -16.04 18.65 -4.77
N ARG A 229 -15.61 19.91 -4.67
CA ARG A 229 -14.19 20.28 -4.85
C ARG A 229 -13.33 19.67 -3.75
N GLN A 230 -13.78 19.70 -2.50
CA GLN A 230 -13.05 19.14 -1.37
C GLN A 230 -12.93 17.62 -1.45
N GLN A 231 -14.01 16.94 -1.84
CA GLN A 231 -13.99 15.49 -2.08
C GLN A 231 -13.00 15.11 -3.20
N THR A 232 -12.94 15.91 -4.27
CA THR A 232 -11.99 15.70 -5.38
C THR A 232 -10.54 15.84 -4.90
N LEU A 233 -10.24 16.87 -4.09
CA LEU A 233 -8.92 17.06 -3.50
C LEU A 233 -8.53 15.91 -2.57
N ASN A 234 -9.45 15.45 -1.71
CA ASN A 234 -9.20 14.32 -0.82
C ASN A 234 -8.92 13.02 -1.60
N ARG A 235 -9.66 12.79 -2.70
CA ARG A 235 -9.42 11.63 -3.59
C ARG A 235 -8.06 11.73 -4.27
N GLN A 236 -7.65 12.93 -4.67
CA GLN A 236 -6.34 13.15 -5.28
C GLN A 236 -5.21 12.83 -4.29
N VAL A 237 -5.29 13.33 -3.05
CA VAL A 237 -4.29 13.04 -2.00
C VAL A 237 -4.19 11.54 -1.73
N LEU A 238 -5.33 10.84 -1.69
CA LEU A 238 -5.34 9.39 -1.50
C LEU A 238 -4.65 8.65 -2.67
N LEU A 239 -4.90 9.09 -3.91
CA LEU A 239 -4.25 8.52 -5.10
C LEU A 239 -2.76 8.80 -5.12
N GLU A 240 -2.33 10.02 -4.80
CA GLU A 240 -0.92 10.40 -4.68
C GLU A 240 -0.20 9.54 -3.64
N ASN A 241 -0.79 9.37 -2.45
CA ASN A 241 -0.25 8.51 -1.41
C ASN A 241 -0.13 7.04 -1.87
N ARG A 242 -1.12 6.54 -2.62
CA ARG A 242 -1.09 5.17 -3.14
C ARG A 242 -0.03 4.98 -4.22
N VAL A 243 0.11 5.94 -5.13
CA VAL A 243 1.17 5.93 -6.15
C VAL A 243 2.53 6.00 -5.49
N GLN A 244 2.70 6.87 -4.49
CA GLN A 244 3.95 6.98 -3.74
C GLN A 244 4.29 5.66 -3.03
N ALA A 245 3.33 5.02 -2.36
CA ALA A 245 3.53 3.72 -1.72
C ALA A 245 3.93 2.61 -2.71
N LEU A 246 3.32 2.59 -3.90
CA LEU A 246 3.69 1.65 -4.96
C LEU A 246 5.09 1.93 -5.52
N MET A 247 5.46 3.20 -5.67
CA MET A 247 6.80 3.57 -6.07
C MET A 247 7.82 3.12 -5.02
N THR A 248 7.63 3.45 -3.74
CA THR A 248 8.55 3.07 -2.68
C THR A 248 8.70 1.54 -2.55
N GLN A 249 7.60 0.78 -2.69
CA GLN A 249 7.67 -0.68 -2.69
C GLN A 249 8.48 -1.25 -3.88
N ASN A 250 8.33 -0.67 -5.07
CA ASN A 250 9.14 -1.06 -6.22
C ASN A 250 10.62 -0.63 -6.08
N TYR A 251 10.88 0.45 -5.33
CA TYR A 251 12.24 0.88 -5.04
C TYR A 251 12.96 -0.02 -4.01
N GLU A 252 12.27 -0.79 -3.19
CA GLU A 252 12.94 -1.79 -2.32
C GLU A 252 13.13 -3.15 -3.01
N LEU A 253 12.30 -3.47 -4.01
CA LEU A 253 12.37 -4.76 -4.71
C LEU A 253 13.55 -4.90 -5.68
N HIS A 254 14.07 -3.79 -6.23
CA HIS A 254 15.13 -3.84 -7.24
C HIS A 254 16.54 -3.96 -6.66
N GLU A 255 16.69 -3.83 -5.33
CA GLU A 255 17.94 -4.14 -4.63
C GLU A 255 18.05 -5.62 -4.24
N TYR A 256 16.95 -6.38 -4.29
CA TYR A 256 17.00 -7.84 -4.25
C TYR A 256 17.08 -8.35 -5.69
N PRO A 257 18.23 -8.87 -6.16
CA PRO A 257 18.28 -9.57 -7.43
C PRO A 257 17.40 -10.81 -7.29
N ILE A 258 16.12 -10.70 -7.67
CA ILE A 258 15.22 -11.85 -7.75
C ILE A 258 15.97 -12.90 -8.57
N PRO A 259 16.29 -14.07 -8.01
CA PRO A 259 17.08 -15.06 -8.71
C PRO A 259 16.35 -15.42 -10.01
N ARG A 260 16.91 -14.95 -11.13
CA ARG A 260 16.30 -15.05 -12.47
C ARG A 260 16.26 -16.48 -12.97
N LEU A 261 17.06 -17.34 -12.35
CA LEU A 261 17.22 -18.74 -12.69
C LEU A 261 16.57 -19.62 -11.62
N PHE A 262 15.70 -20.52 -12.06
CA PHE A 262 15.13 -21.56 -11.23
C PHE A 262 15.20 -22.91 -11.95
N ILE A 263 15.17 -23.99 -11.18
CA ILE A 263 15.09 -25.36 -11.66
C ILE A 263 13.98 -26.11 -10.93
N VAL A 264 13.19 -26.88 -11.67
CA VAL A 264 12.15 -27.72 -11.11
C VAL A 264 12.63 -29.16 -11.10
N LEU A 265 12.77 -29.75 -9.91
CA LEU A 265 13.25 -31.12 -9.73
C LEU A 265 12.14 -32.00 -9.12
N PRO A 266 12.07 -33.29 -9.45
CA PRO A 266 11.20 -34.22 -8.75
C PRO A 266 11.58 -34.30 -7.27
N LYS A 267 10.59 -34.34 -6.37
CA LYS A 267 10.88 -34.58 -4.95
C LYS A 267 11.44 -35.99 -4.75
N PRO A 268 12.48 -36.16 -3.93
CA PRO A 268 12.91 -37.49 -3.52
C PRO A 268 11.79 -38.16 -2.72
N LYS A 269 11.45 -39.40 -3.07
CA LYS A 269 10.40 -40.17 -2.38
C LYS A 269 10.85 -40.44 -0.95
N ARG A 270 10.24 -39.79 0.05
CA ARG A 270 10.45 -40.19 1.45
C ARG A 270 9.76 -41.54 1.66
N HIS A 271 10.37 -42.43 2.46
CA HIS A 271 9.85 -43.78 2.69
C HIS A 271 8.38 -43.78 3.16
N LYS A 272 7.96 -42.74 3.89
CA LYS A 272 6.60 -42.56 4.41
C LYS A 272 5.55 -42.21 3.33
N ASP A 273 5.96 -41.61 2.20
CA ASP A 273 5.01 -41.14 1.18
C ASP A 273 4.50 -42.27 0.26
N LYS A 274 5.11 -43.45 0.32
CA LYS A 274 4.75 -44.61 -0.50
C LYS A 274 3.31 -45.09 -0.26
N PHE A 275 2.78 -44.89 0.94
CA PHE A 275 1.48 -45.44 1.35
C PHE A 275 0.30 -44.51 1.09
N ILE A 276 0.54 -43.20 0.99
CA ILE A 276 -0.55 -42.22 0.96
C ILE A 276 -0.89 -41.83 -0.48
N HIS A 277 0.09 -41.70 -1.38
CA HIS A 277 -0.16 -41.31 -2.79
C HIS A 277 0.82 -41.96 -3.78
N PRO A 278 0.63 -43.23 -4.18
CA PRO A 278 1.59 -43.99 -5.00
C PRO A 278 1.85 -43.41 -6.41
N LEU A 279 0.98 -42.52 -6.91
CA LEU A 279 1.02 -42.01 -8.29
C LEU A 279 1.17 -40.48 -8.41
N LYS A 280 1.21 -39.73 -7.30
CA LYS A 280 1.29 -38.26 -7.36
C LYS A 280 2.75 -37.85 -7.56
N LYS A 281 3.13 -37.53 -8.80
CA LYS A 281 4.44 -36.92 -9.10
C LYS A 281 4.48 -35.55 -8.43
N GLN A 282 5.27 -35.41 -7.37
CA GLN A 282 5.50 -34.14 -6.71
C GLN A 282 6.78 -33.50 -7.26
N PHE A 283 6.71 -32.22 -7.58
CA PHE A 283 7.83 -31.42 -8.04
C PHE A 283 8.14 -30.34 -7.01
N ARG A 284 9.39 -29.88 -7.00
CA ARG A 284 9.85 -28.80 -6.15
C ARG A 284 10.66 -27.81 -6.97
N LEU A 285 10.37 -26.52 -6.78
CA LEU A 285 11.07 -25.42 -7.42
C LEU A 285 12.24 -24.99 -6.53
N TYR A 286 13.42 -24.89 -7.14
CA TYR A 286 14.63 -24.39 -6.51
C TYR A 286 15.12 -23.16 -7.28
N PHE A 287 15.59 -22.15 -6.57
CA PHE A 287 16.23 -20.98 -7.14
C PHE A 287 17.74 -21.22 -7.23
N LEU A 288 18.36 -20.68 -8.28
CA LEU A 288 19.79 -20.75 -8.49
C LEU A 288 20.41 -19.40 -8.10
N CYS A 289 21.46 -19.41 -7.27
CA CYS A 289 22.31 -18.25 -7.07
C CYS A 289 23.31 -18.15 -8.20
N GLU A 290 23.35 -16.99 -8.86
CA GLU A 290 24.50 -16.53 -9.63
C GLU A 290 25.44 -15.79 -8.69
N CYS A 291 26.18 -16.55 -7.90
CA CYS A 291 27.13 -15.97 -6.97
C CYS A 291 28.42 -15.64 -7.75
N GLY A 292 28.55 -14.38 -8.16
CA GLY A 292 29.75 -13.82 -8.79
C GLY A 292 30.74 -13.23 -7.77
N GLU A 293 31.78 -12.56 -8.26
CA GLU A 293 32.87 -11.94 -7.48
C GLU A 293 32.40 -11.00 -6.35
N HIS A 294 31.17 -10.48 -6.44
CA HIS A 294 30.55 -9.60 -5.43
C HIS A 294 30.02 -10.34 -4.19
N THR A 295 29.89 -11.66 -4.24
CA THR A 295 29.44 -12.49 -3.10
C THR A 295 30.59 -13.21 -2.38
N THR A 296 31.77 -13.24 -2.98
CA THR A 296 32.97 -13.76 -2.33
C THR A 296 33.46 -12.74 -1.31
N GLY A 297 33.04 -12.89 -0.05
CA GLY A 297 33.63 -12.16 1.07
C GLY A 297 35.15 -12.23 0.99
N ALA A 298 35.81 -11.11 1.33
CA ALA A 298 37.18 -10.72 0.98
C ALA A 298 38.35 -11.64 1.43
N GLY A 299 38.14 -12.94 1.64
CA GLY A 299 39.15 -13.87 2.14
C GLY A 299 39.08 -15.30 1.60
N ARG A 300 38.29 -15.61 0.56
CA ARG A 300 38.29 -16.94 -0.06
C ARG A 300 38.63 -16.83 -1.54
N GLY A 301 39.72 -17.49 -1.92
CA GLY A 301 40.38 -17.36 -3.21
C GLY A 301 39.45 -17.55 -4.40
N ASN A 302 39.87 -16.94 -5.51
CA ASN A 302 39.28 -16.89 -6.85
C ASN A 302 38.47 -18.17 -7.19
N MET A 303 37.19 -18.18 -6.83
CA MET A 303 36.30 -19.29 -7.13
C MET A 303 35.58 -18.95 -8.44
N PRO A 304 35.71 -19.78 -9.49
CA PRO A 304 35.10 -19.47 -10.78
C PRO A 304 33.58 -19.34 -10.61
N ASN A 305 32.95 -18.39 -11.33
CA ASN A 305 31.50 -18.18 -11.35
C ASN A 305 30.78 -19.53 -11.52
N ARG A 306 30.21 -20.04 -10.43
CA ARG A 306 29.50 -21.32 -10.38
C ARG A 306 28.06 -21.06 -9.95
N ILE A 307 27.14 -21.42 -10.84
CA ILE A 307 25.71 -21.47 -10.54
C ILE A 307 25.50 -22.57 -9.50
N HIS A 308 24.86 -22.25 -8.39
CA HIS A 308 24.53 -23.22 -7.35
C HIS A 308 23.08 -23.06 -6.88
N LEU A 309 22.55 -24.09 -6.25
CA LEU A 309 21.22 -24.00 -5.61
C LEU A 309 21.32 -23.03 -4.43
N ALA A 310 20.48 -22.00 -4.44
CA ALA A 310 20.37 -21.10 -3.30
C ALA A 310 20.02 -21.91 -2.05
N LYS A 311 20.51 -21.47 -0.89
CA LYS A 311 20.31 -22.18 0.39
C LYS A 311 18.89 -21.93 0.91
N HIS A 312 17.91 -22.56 0.27
CA HIS A 312 16.51 -22.56 0.69
C HIS A 312 15.91 -23.97 0.51
N GLU A 313 14.80 -24.25 1.20
CA GLU A 313 14.22 -25.61 1.20
C GLU A 313 13.55 -26.00 -0.13
N GLY A 314 13.38 -25.05 -1.05
CA GLY A 314 12.58 -25.17 -2.27
C GLY A 314 11.09 -24.97 -2.02
N TYR A 315 10.35 -24.63 -3.07
CA TYR A 315 8.90 -24.42 -3.02
C TYR A 315 8.18 -25.64 -3.57
N ASP A 316 7.21 -26.15 -2.81
CA ASP A 316 6.43 -27.31 -3.22
C ASP A 316 5.43 -26.90 -4.29
N LEU A 317 5.50 -27.56 -5.44
CA LEU A 317 4.55 -27.34 -6.52
C LEU A 317 3.39 -28.32 -6.35
N ASP A 318 2.22 -27.79 -6.04
CA ASP A 318 1.01 -28.58 -6.09
C ASP A 318 0.73 -29.05 -7.52
N PRO A 319 0.38 -30.33 -7.71
CA PRO A 319 0.10 -30.83 -9.03
C PRO A 319 -1.09 -30.10 -9.61
N LEU A 320 -0.82 -29.50 -10.76
CA LEU A 320 -1.76 -28.78 -11.60
C LEU A 320 -3.11 -29.47 -11.67
N VAL A 321 -4.16 -28.74 -11.30
CA VAL A 321 -5.54 -29.11 -11.59
C VAL A 321 -5.68 -29.15 -13.12
N LYS A 322 -6.00 -30.32 -13.64
CA LYS A 322 -6.03 -30.62 -15.08
C LYS A 322 -7.25 -29.96 -15.73
N ALA A 323 -7.23 -28.64 -15.91
CA ALA A 323 -8.23 -27.94 -16.70
C ALA A 323 -7.79 -27.93 -18.17
N ARG A 324 -8.43 -28.76 -19.01
CA ARG A 324 -8.49 -28.60 -20.47
C ARG A 324 -7.22 -28.84 -21.30
N GLY A 325 -6.41 -29.85 -20.97
CA GLY A 325 -5.46 -30.43 -21.94
C GLY A 325 -4.23 -29.58 -22.31
N VAL A 326 -4.05 -28.41 -21.71
CA VAL A 326 -2.83 -27.60 -21.82
C VAL A 326 -2.11 -27.66 -20.48
N HIS A 327 -0.87 -28.15 -20.47
CA HIS A 327 -0.02 -28.12 -19.28
C HIS A 327 0.54 -26.72 -19.07
N SER A 328 -0.27 -25.81 -18.52
CA SER A 328 0.23 -24.49 -18.07
C SER A 328 0.67 -24.59 -16.62
N LEU A 329 1.96 -24.41 -16.32
CA LEU A 329 2.44 -24.30 -14.95
C LEU A 329 2.14 -22.91 -14.40
N ARG A 330 1.11 -22.78 -13.56
CA ARG A 330 0.86 -21.57 -12.79
C ARG A 330 1.65 -21.65 -11.49
N ILE A 331 2.77 -20.93 -11.43
CA ILE A 331 3.54 -20.76 -10.20
C ILE A 331 2.94 -19.56 -9.48
N SER A 332 2.11 -19.80 -8.46
CA SER A 332 1.75 -18.75 -7.51
C SER A 332 2.78 -18.76 -6.40
N LEU A 333 3.74 -17.83 -6.44
CA LEU A 333 4.61 -17.56 -5.30
C LEU A 333 3.79 -16.72 -4.30
N GLN A 334 3.14 -17.37 -3.33
CA GLN A 334 2.68 -16.65 -2.15
C GLN A 334 3.91 -16.40 -1.29
N TRP A 335 4.31 -15.13 -1.21
CA TRP A 335 5.33 -14.66 -0.27
C TRP A 335 4.63 -14.32 1.03
N ASP A 336 4.44 -15.31 1.91
CA ASP A 336 4.12 -15.04 3.31
C ASP A 336 5.45 -14.74 4.03
N VAL A 337 6.03 -13.56 3.75
CA VAL A 337 7.15 -13.06 4.55
C VAL A 337 6.55 -12.25 5.69
N THR A 338 6.55 -12.82 6.89
CA THR A 338 6.41 -12.02 8.10
C THR A 338 7.70 -11.22 8.28
N LEU A 339 7.57 -9.92 8.56
CA LEU A 339 8.70 -8.99 8.67
C LEU A 339 9.72 -9.36 9.75
N ASP A 340 9.38 -10.33 10.63
CA ASP A 340 10.24 -10.84 11.69
C ASP A 340 11.36 -11.79 11.20
N ASP A 341 11.34 -12.21 9.93
CA ASP A 341 12.35 -13.09 9.32
C ASP A 341 13.41 -12.34 8.47
N LEU A 342 13.44 -11.00 8.51
CA LEU A 342 14.48 -10.13 7.95
C LEU A 342 15.27 -9.46 9.07
#